data_AF-A0A6I2GI88-F1
#
_entry.id   AF-A0A6I2GI88-F1
#
_cell.length_a   1.000
_cell.length_b   1.000
_cell.length_c   1.000
_cell.angle_alpha   90.00
_cell.angle_beta   90.00
_cell.angle_gamma   90.00
#
_symmetry.space_group_name_H-M   'P 1'
#
loop_
_entity.id
_entity.type
_entity.pdbx_description
1 polymer ?
#
loop_
_entity_poly.entity_id
_entity_poly.type
_entity_poly.pdbx_seq_one_letter_code
_entity_poly.pdbx_strand_id
1 'polypeptide(L)'
;MTTATQNELRTLLARARRLDGELVEGATPLSDSVIRPLLAAVGETASATVEPEPGDPQQRLWELAEDATRLRATCDLPELQEAVAALQHLSCVFASDTDTLAERVAELTEIQGVSPTHIDVAPDGPYLLTNPEQLTNWLGEPIRTFPQMALCRCGASEMKPLCDGSHARIGFTGAKDPERVPDQLDTYRGVGVTVTDNRGLCAHAGFCTDRVPTAFRATEEPFVAPSGARADEIMSAVRACPSGALGSPEVVLPHRDPAIEVSKDGPYRVTGGVPLEGDDTREHYSLCRCGQSRNKPFCSGMHYYVDFQDPPMSEEPSLYEWAGGLPALTRMTKIFYGKYVAQDDLLAPLFARMSPDHPERVAAWLTETFGGPALYTEQYGGYDHMVAEHAGKALTEQWRARWAQLISLAANDAGLPRDAEFRAAFASYVEWGSRIAVENSQPGANPPPHMPVPRWWWVCNATPGSRISALAPKTDQPIALPSADEPLGFASHIKPLFREMDRKSMSFVFDLWSHDDVTQHAEAILARLRQGSMPCDGAWPTDHVDAFQRWIKDGCPA
;
A
#
# COMPACT_ATOMS: atom_id res chain seq x y z
N MET A 1 14.23 10.22 34.93
CA MET A 1 13.84 11.56 34.44
C MET A 1 13.96 12.58 35.58
N THR A 2 14.52 13.76 35.33
CA THR A 2 14.70 14.81 36.35
C THR A 2 13.41 15.62 36.54
N THR A 3 13.27 16.33 37.67
CA THR A 3 12.13 17.26 37.89
C THR A 3 12.10 18.40 36.86
N ALA A 4 13.27 18.85 36.38
CA ALA A 4 13.36 19.87 35.34
C ALA A 4 12.79 19.35 34.00
N THR A 5 13.23 18.18 33.55
CA THR A 5 12.73 17.51 32.34
C THR A 5 11.22 17.29 32.39
N GLN A 6 10.67 16.90 33.55
CA GLN A 6 9.21 16.76 33.72
C GLN A 6 8.46 18.09 33.56
N ASN A 7 9.02 19.19 34.05
CA ASN A 7 8.38 20.51 33.91
C ASN A 7 8.45 21.02 32.46
N GLU A 8 9.54 20.74 31.75
CA GLU A 8 9.69 21.05 30.33
C GLU A 8 8.67 20.27 29.49
N LEU A 9 8.53 18.96 29.71
CA LEU A 9 7.50 18.14 29.04
C LEU A 9 6.08 18.65 29.28
N ARG A 10 5.73 19.03 30.52
CA ARG A 10 4.42 19.65 30.82
C ARG A 10 4.22 20.97 30.09
N THR A 11 5.29 21.76 29.96
CA THR A 11 5.25 23.04 29.23
C THR A 11 5.01 22.82 27.75
N LEU A 12 5.71 21.87 27.12
CA LEU A 12 5.49 21.47 25.73
C LEU A 12 4.05 20.98 25.50
N LEU A 13 3.56 20.11 26.38
CA LEU A 13 2.20 19.59 26.32
C LEU A 13 1.15 20.71 26.41
N ALA A 14 1.33 21.66 27.33
CA ALA A 14 0.41 22.79 27.47
C ALA A 14 0.38 23.68 26.23
N ARG A 15 1.54 23.94 25.60
CA ARG A 15 1.64 24.71 24.35
C ARG A 15 1.02 23.97 23.17
N ALA A 16 1.28 22.67 23.02
CA ALA A 16 0.69 21.84 21.97
C ALA A 16 -0.85 21.85 22.05
N ARG A 17 -1.42 21.76 23.26
CA ARG A 17 -2.87 21.84 23.49
C ARG A 17 -3.50 23.17 23.09
N ARG A 18 -2.79 24.30 23.29
CA ARG A 18 -3.27 25.61 22.82
C ARG A 18 -3.31 25.67 21.30
N LEU A 19 -2.33 25.08 20.65
CA LEU A 19 -2.14 25.17 19.20
C LEU A 19 -3.08 24.25 18.39
N ASP A 20 -3.49 23.10 18.93
CA ASP A 20 -4.27 22.06 18.23
C ASP A 20 -5.56 22.59 17.57
N GLY A 21 -6.24 23.54 18.22
CA GLY A 21 -7.47 24.15 17.70
C GLY A 21 -7.28 25.36 16.78
N GLU A 22 -6.03 25.81 16.56
CA GLU A 22 -5.70 27.04 15.81
C GLU A 22 -5.06 26.75 14.44
N LEU A 23 -4.64 25.51 14.19
CA LEU A 23 -4.11 25.09 12.90
C LEU A 23 -5.26 24.83 11.92
N VAL A 24 -5.10 25.30 10.67
CA VAL A 24 -6.15 25.37 9.63
C VAL A 24 -6.78 24.00 9.31
N GLU A 25 -8.05 23.98 8.85
CA GLU A 25 -8.70 22.81 8.25
C GLU A 25 -7.78 22.13 7.22
N GLY A 26 -7.35 20.91 7.50
CA GLY A 26 -6.43 20.12 6.67
C GLY A 26 -5.09 19.78 7.33
N ALA A 27 -4.74 20.40 8.46
CA ALA A 27 -3.63 19.95 9.29
C ALA A 27 -3.99 18.64 10.02
N THR A 28 -3.08 17.67 10.08
CA THR A 28 -3.26 16.49 10.94
C THR A 28 -3.45 16.96 12.39
N PRO A 29 -4.45 16.47 13.13
CA PRO A 29 -4.63 16.84 14.53
C PRO A 29 -3.33 16.60 15.33
N LEU A 30 -2.89 17.61 16.08
CA LEU A 30 -1.78 17.44 17.03
C LEU A 30 -2.17 16.44 18.12
N SER A 31 -3.48 16.24 18.33
CA SER A 31 -4.06 15.29 19.28
C SER A 31 -3.35 13.92 19.27
N ASP A 32 -3.13 13.35 18.09
CA ASP A 32 -2.73 11.95 17.95
C ASP A 32 -1.21 11.78 17.78
N SER A 33 -0.57 12.76 17.15
CA SER A 33 0.84 12.73 16.75
C SER A 33 1.77 13.48 17.71
N VAL A 34 1.25 14.43 18.51
CA VAL A 34 2.04 15.27 19.44
C VAL A 34 1.51 15.18 20.87
N ILE A 35 0.24 15.48 21.09
CA ILE A 35 -0.36 15.59 22.44
C ILE A 35 -0.43 14.23 23.13
N ARG A 36 -0.90 13.19 22.43
CA ARG A 36 -0.93 11.81 22.94
C ARG A 36 0.45 11.31 23.37
N PRO A 37 1.51 11.37 22.54
CA PRO A 37 2.84 10.96 23.00
C PRO A 37 3.33 11.80 24.18
N LEU A 38 3.16 13.13 24.17
CA LEU A 38 3.58 13.96 25.31
C LEU A 38 2.80 13.62 26.60
N LEU A 39 1.53 13.27 26.52
CA LEU A 39 0.74 12.77 27.67
C LEU A 39 1.36 11.50 28.26
N ALA A 40 1.71 10.55 27.38
CA ALA A 40 2.37 9.31 27.79
C ALA A 40 3.75 9.59 28.43
N ALA A 41 4.54 10.51 27.88
CA ALA A 41 5.83 10.92 28.43
C ALA A 41 5.73 11.54 29.84
N VAL A 42 4.68 12.33 30.08
CA VAL A 42 4.44 12.98 31.39
C VAL A 42 3.81 12.03 32.40
N GLY A 43 3.09 11.00 31.94
CA GLY A 43 2.30 10.10 32.79
C GLY A 43 0.99 10.73 33.27
N GLU A 44 0.45 11.70 32.54
CA GLU A 44 -0.80 12.39 32.83
C GLU A 44 -1.95 11.84 31.96
N THR A 45 -3.15 11.73 32.53
CA THR A 45 -4.34 11.18 31.83
C THR A 45 -5.41 12.23 31.51
N ALA A 46 -5.27 13.47 31.99
CA ALA A 46 -6.32 14.48 31.92
C ALA A 46 -5.99 15.60 30.92
N SER A 47 -7.00 15.95 30.12
CA SER A 47 -7.02 17.17 29.31
C SER A 47 -7.28 18.38 30.20
N ALA A 48 -6.35 19.33 30.22
CA ALA A 48 -6.60 20.65 30.78
C ALA A 48 -7.12 21.54 29.65
N THR A 49 -8.23 22.22 29.86
CA THR A 49 -8.68 23.31 28.98
C THR A 49 -7.67 24.45 29.06
N VAL A 50 -7.10 24.82 27.92
CA VAL A 50 -6.10 25.88 27.86
C VAL A 50 -6.64 27.01 26.97
N GLU A 51 -6.56 28.24 27.48
CA GLU A 51 -6.96 29.40 26.69
C GLU A 51 -5.99 29.66 25.53
N PRO A 52 -6.47 30.12 24.37
CA PRO A 52 -5.63 30.42 23.22
C PRO A 52 -4.58 31.50 23.56
N GLU A 53 -3.39 31.36 22.98
CA GLU A 53 -2.27 32.26 23.21
C GLU A 53 -2.19 33.29 22.06
N PRO A 54 -2.05 34.60 22.33
CA PRO A 54 -1.97 35.60 21.26
C PRO A 54 -0.69 35.40 20.42
N GLY A 55 -0.82 35.45 19.10
CA GLY A 55 0.32 35.37 18.18
C GLY A 55 0.01 34.54 16.92
N ASP A 56 0.93 34.55 15.96
CA ASP A 56 0.83 33.73 14.75
C ASP A 56 0.94 32.22 15.10
N PRO A 57 -0.05 31.38 14.75
CA PRO A 57 0.01 29.93 14.98
C PRO A 57 1.22 29.25 14.32
N GLN A 58 1.65 29.70 13.14
CA GLN A 58 2.77 29.07 12.43
C GLN A 58 4.10 29.36 13.12
N GLN A 59 4.32 30.60 13.56
CA GLN A 59 5.47 30.97 14.39
C GLN A 59 5.50 30.17 15.71
N ARG A 60 4.36 30.02 16.39
CA ARG A 60 4.28 29.23 17.63
C ARG A 60 4.55 27.74 17.42
N LEU A 61 4.13 27.18 16.28
CA LEU A 61 4.45 25.80 15.89
C LEU A 61 5.97 25.62 15.73
N TRP A 62 6.63 26.57 15.07
CA TRP A 62 8.07 26.57 14.89
C TRP A 62 8.82 26.60 16.23
N GLU A 63 8.48 27.57 17.10
CA GLU A 63 9.08 27.69 18.44
C GLU A 63 8.83 26.43 19.30
N LEU A 64 7.68 25.77 19.12
CA LEU A 64 7.37 24.52 19.81
C LEU A 64 8.23 23.37 19.30
N ALA A 65 8.47 23.29 17.98
CA ALA A 65 9.35 22.29 17.37
C ALA A 65 10.80 22.47 17.81
N GLU A 66 11.31 23.69 17.87
CA GLU A 66 12.65 23.98 18.37
C GLU A 66 12.83 23.51 19.82
N ASP A 67 11.91 23.89 20.72
CA ASP A 67 12.01 23.57 22.14
C ASP A 67 11.86 22.06 22.39
N ALA A 68 10.98 21.40 21.65
CA ALA A 68 10.84 19.94 21.71
C ALA A 68 12.13 19.25 21.21
N THR A 69 12.75 19.76 20.15
CA THR A 69 14.02 19.24 19.61
C THR A 69 15.17 19.45 20.60
N ARG A 70 15.26 20.63 21.25
CA ARG A 70 16.23 20.91 22.33
C ARG A 70 16.07 19.92 23.48
N LEU A 71 14.83 19.64 23.89
CA LEU A 71 14.57 18.68 24.95
C LEU A 71 15.00 17.26 24.54
N ARG A 72 14.65 16.83 23.32
CA ARG A 72 15.02 15.51 22.77
C ARG A 72 16.53 15.33 22.64
N ALA A 73 17.30 16.38 22.40
CA ALA A 73 18.77 16.31 22.37
C ALA A 73 19.37 15.87 23.73
N THR A 74 18.63 16.06 24.83
CA THR A 74 19.09 15.73 26.20
C THR A 74 18.25 14.65 26.88
N CYS A 75 17.14 14.23 26.26
CA CYS A 75 16.17 13.31 26.82
C CYS A 75 15.75 12.28 25.78
N ASP A 76 16.10 11.02 26.04
CA ASP A 76 15.84 9.91 25.15
C ASP A 76 14.58 9.14 25.59
N LEU A 77 13.42 9.65 25.20
CA LEU A 77 12.12 9.02 25.44
C LEU A 77 11.43 8.76 24.10
N PRO A 78 11.00 7.52 23.80
CA PRO A 78 10.33 7.20 22.54
C PRO A 78 9.10 8.09 22.28
N GLU A 79 8.34 8.41 23.32
CA GLU A 79 7.18 9.29 23.23
C GLU A 79 7.58 10.72 22.85
N LEU A 80 8.67 11.25 23.43
CA LEU A 80 9.17 12.58 23.06
C LEU A 80 9.69 12.58 21.63
N GLN A 81 10.45 11.56 21.23
CA GLN A 81 10.95 11.42 19.86
C GLN A 81 9.79 11.40 18.84
N GLU A 82 8.69 10.70 19.15
CA GLU A 82 7.50 10.68 18.29
C GLU A 82 6.87 12.07 18.15
N ALA A 83 6.67 12.78 19.27
CA ALA A 83 6.11 14.13 19.26
C ALA A 83 7.00 15.11 18.49
N VAL A 84 8.32 15.01 18.66
CA VAL A 84 9.31 15.83 17.94
C VAL A 84 9.26 15.57 16.44
N ALA A 85 9.17 14.30 16.02
CA ALA A 85 9.04 13.96 14.60
C ALA A 85 7.84 14.64 13.94
N ALA A 86 6.68 14.60 14.59
CA ALA A 86 5.47 15.23 14.10
C ALA A 86 5.60 16.77 14.06
N LEU A 87 6.17 17.39 15.09
CA LEU A 87 6.41 18.83 15.15
C LEU A 87 7.38 19.32 14.06
N GLN A 88 8.49 18.59 13.84
CA GLN A 88 9.45 18.92 12.78
C GLN A 88 8.82 18.81 11.39
N HIS A 89 8.06 17.72 11.15
CA HIS A 89 7.33 17.55 9.89
C HIS A 89 6.35 18.70 9.63
N LEU A 90 5.45 18.99 10.59
CA LEU A 90 4.44 20.04 10.44
C LEU A 90 5.08 21.42 10.26
N SER A 91 6.12 21.73 11.03
CA SER A 91 6.85 22.99 10.90
C SER A 91 7.49 23.17 9.52
N CYS A 92 7.90 22.08 8.87
CA CYS A 92 8.45 22.12 7.52
C CYS A 92 7.36 22.19 6.45
N VAL A 93 6.20 21.53 6.66
CA VAL A 93 5.05 21.60 5.75
C VAL A 93 4.49 23.02 5.66
N PHE A 94 4.47 23.75 6.77
CA PHE A 94 4.01 25.15 6.82
C PHE A 94 5.11 26.18 6.50
N ALA A 95 6.24 25.78 5.91
CA ALA A 95 7.22 26.74 5.40
C ALA A 95 6.66 27.45 4.16
N SER A 96 6.87 28.77 4.06
CA SER A 96 6.35 29.61 2.96
C SER A 96 6.97 29.31 1.60
N ASP A 97 8.21 28.82 1.59
CA ASP A 97 9.04 28.61 0.41
C ASP A 97 10.19 27.62 0.72
N THR A 98 10.89 27.21 -0.34
CA THR A 98 11.97 26.22 -0.27
C THR A 98 13.20 26.70 0.52
N ASP A 99 13.49 28.00 0.51
CA ASP A 99 14.64 28.56 1.21
C ASP A 99 14.39 28.52 2.73
N THR A 100 13.22 28.99 3.16
CA THR A 100 12.76 28.94 4.55
C THR A 100 12.72 27.50 5.08
N LEU A 101 12.27 26.55 4.24
CA LEU A 101 12.30 25.13 4.58
C LEU A 101 13.72 24.63 4.84
N ALA A 102 14.67 24.95 3.95
CA ALA A 102 16.05 24.51 4.08
C ALA A 102 16.72 25.09 5.34
N GLU A 103 16.45 26.37 5.64
CA GLU A 103 16.90 27.02 6.88
C GLU A 103 16.35 26.33 8.12
N ARG A 104 15.03 26.03 8.15
CA ARG A 104 14.40 25.31 9.26
C ARG A 104 15.00 23.92 9.48
N VAL A 105 15.23 23.16 8.41
CA VAL A 105 15.85 21.83 8.51
C VAL A 105 17.27 21.96 9.09
N ALA A 106 18.07 22.91 8.60
CA ALA A 106 19.43 23.13 9.08
C ALA A 106 19.47 23.50 10.56
N GLU A 107 18.57 24.39 11.01
CA GLU A 107 18.47 24.80 12.41
C GLU A 107 18.06 23.64 13.32
N LEU A 108 17.06 22.84 12.92
CA LEU A 108 16.69 21.63 13.66
C LEU A 108 17.84 20.62 13.74
N THR A 109 18.63 20.47 12.66
CA THR A 109 19.82 19.60 12.65
C THR A 109 20.86 20.10 13.65
N GLU A 110 21.11 21.41 13.69
CA GLU A 110 22.06 22.00 14.63
C GLU A 110 21.59 21.80 16.09
N ILE A 111 20.30 22.02 16.37
CA ILE A 111 19.72 21.83 17.70
C ILE A 111 19.82 20.36 18.15
N GLN A 112 19.46 19.42 17.28
CA GLN A 112 19.47 17.99 17.63
C GLN A 112 20.88 17.42 17.77
N GLY A 113 21.84 18.04 17.07
CA GLY A 113 23.25 17.72 17.15
C GLY A 113 23.68 16.52 16.31
N VAL A 114 25.00 16.28 16.31
CA VAL A 114 25.64 15.24 15.50
C VAL A 114 25.51 13.89 16.19
N SER A 115 24.51 13.11 15.78
CA SER A 115 24.34 11.71 16.15
C SER A 115 24.23 10.86 14.87
N PRO A 116 24.84 9.66 14.81
CA PRO A 116 24.74 8.80 13.63
C PRO A 116 23.29 8.38 13.38
N THR A 117 22.97 8.08 12.11
CA THR A 117 21.66 7.52 11.75
C THR A 117 21.39 6.24 12.53
N HIS A 118 20.24 6.15 13.19
CA HIS A 118 19.77 4.94 13.85
C HIS A 118 18.24 4.89 13.88
N ILE A 119 17.71 3.70 14.12
CA ILE A 119 16.29 3.42 14.19
C ILE A 119 15.95 2.83 15.56
N ASP A 120 15.09 3.51 16.31
CA ASP A 120 14.48 2.98 17.52
C ASP A 120 13.07 2.45 17.23
N VAL A 121 12.64 1.48 18.01
CA VAL A 121 11.35 0.82 17.83
C VAL A 121 10.43 1.21 18.97
N ALA A 122 9.55 2.20 18.75
CA ALA A 122 8.60 2.61 19.78
C ALA A 122 7.68 1.44 20.17
N PRO A 123 7.44 1.17 21.47
CA PRO A 123 6.48 0.16 21.90
C PRO A 123 5.10 0.42 21.31
N ASP A 124 4.53 -0.56 20.60
CA ASP A 124 3.22 -0.45 19.92
C ASP A 124 3.04 0.81 19.04
N GLY A 125 4.16 1.45 18.65
CA GLY A 125 4.20 2.71 17.93
C GLY A 125 4.97 2.65 16.61
N PRO A 126 5.44 3.79 16.09
CA PRO A 126 6.21 3.89 14.84
C PRO A 126 7.66 3.42 14.99
N TYR A 127 8.41 3.44 13.88
CA TYR A 127 9.87 3.46 13.94
C TYR A 127 10.32 4.91 14.10
N LEU A 128 11.23 5.16 15.04
CA LEU A 128 11.77 6.47 15.30
C LEU A 128 13.14 6.55 14.64
N LEU A 129 13.22 7.35 13.58
CA LEU A 129 14.40 7.48 12.75
C LEU A 129 15.11 8.78 13.08
N THR A 130 16.33 8.65 13.58
CA THR A 130 17.19 9.78 13.95
C THR A 130 18.21 10.06 12.86
N ASN A 131 18.37 11.34 12.50
CA ASN A 131 19.35 11.89 11.55
C ASN A 131 19.55 11.02 10.29
N PRO A 132 18.49 10.74 9.51
CA PRO A 132 18.64 9.95 8.30
C PRO A 132 19.47 10.64 7.23
N GLU A 133 20.53 9.99 6.78
CA GLU A 133 21.36 10.44 5.66
C GLU A 133 20.65 10.27 4.30
N GLN A 134 20.05 9.10 4.08
CA GLN A 134 19.36 8.77 2.83
C GLN A 134 18.04 8.05 3.10
N LEU A 135 16.95 8.65 2.64
CA LEU A 135 15.62 8.05 2.59
C LEU A 135 15.08 8.19 1.17
N THR A 136 14.74 7.08 0.52
CA THR A 136 14.22 7.09 -0.85
C THR A 136 12.91 6.31 -0.95
N ASN A 137 12.15 6.58 -2.00
CA ASN A 137 11.06 5.70 -2.40
C ASN A 137 11.57 4.53 -3.25
N TRP A 138 10.66 3.66 -3.69
CA TRP A 138 10.95 2.50 -4.52
C TRP A 138 11.43 2.82 -5.95
N LEU A 139 11.28 4.07 -6.40
CA LEU A 139 11.84 4.59 -7.66
C LEU A 139 13.27 5.13 -7.47
N GLY A 140 13.77 5.19 -6.23
CA GLY A 140 15.06 5.79 -5.90
C GLY A 140 15.01 7.31 -5.78
N GLU A 141 13.82 7.92 -5.77
CA GLU A 141 13.70 9.37 -5.58
C GLU A 141 13.83 9.71 -4.09
N PRO A 142 14.54 10.79 -3.74
CA PRO A 142 14.74 11.18 -2.36
C PRO A 142 13.42 11.61 -1.71
N ILE A 143 13.14 11.07 -0.53
CA ILE A 143 12.09 11.53 0.35
C ILE A 143 12.71 12.55 1.30
N ARG A 144 12.03 13.68 1.49
CA ARG A 144 12.50 14.73 2.40
C ARG A 144 12.75 14.17 3.80
N THR A 145 13.94 14.45 4.32
CA THR A 145 14.38 14.02 5.64
C THR A 145 14.37 15.16 6.65
N PHE A 146 14.16 14.81 7.91
CA PHE A 146 14.26 15.70 9.06
C PHE A 146 15.14 15.04 10.12
N PRO A 147 15.77 15.80 11.03
CA PRO A 147 16.59 15.25 12.11
C PRO A 147 15.89 14.18 12.93
N GLN A 148 14.59 14.30 13.17
CA GLN A 148 13.78 13.27 13.80
C GLN A 148 12.57 12.96 12.91
N MET A 149 12.36 11.68 12.61
CA MET A 149 11.22 11.20 11.83
C MET A 149 10.55 10.04 12.55
N ALA A 150 9.24 9.91 12.35
CA ALA A 150 8.46 8.76 12.80
C ALA A 150 7.90 8.06 11.57
N LEU A 151 8.42 6.87 11.25
CA LEU A 151 7.97 6.07 10.12
C LEU A 151 6.83 5.13 10.54
N CYS A 152 5.78 5.06 9.72
CA CYS A 152 4.62 4.22 9.98
C CYS A 152 5.03 2.74 10.04
N ARG A 153 4.68 2.08 11.14
CA ARG A 153 4.85 0.63 11.32
C ARG A 153 3.53 -0.14 11.24
N CYS A 154 2.41 0.52 11.52
CA CYS A 154 1.10 -0.11 11.70
C CYS A 154 0.32 -0.33 10.40
N GLY A 155 0.74 0.25 9.27
CA GLY A 155 0.05 0.15 7.99
C GLY A 155 -1.22 1.02 7.85
N ALA A 156 -1.65 1.73 8.89
CA ALA A 156 -2.90 2.51 8.85
C ALA A 156 -2.72 4.02 8.66
N SER A 157 -1.49 4.55 8.72
CA SER A 157 -1.28 6.00 8.60
C SER A 157 -1.77 6.55 7.27
N GLU A 158 -2.37 7.73 7.25
CA GLU A 158 -2.76 8.41 6.02
C GLU A 158 -1.59 9.17 5.38
N MET A 159 -0.53 9.43 6.16
CA MET A 159 0.67 10.17 5.73
C MET A 159 1.87 9.27 5.42
N LYS A 160 1.65 8.00 5.04
CA LYS A 160 2.76 7.06 4.79
C LYS A 160 3.76 7.66 3.78
N PRO A 161 5.07 7.52 4.02
CA PRO A 161 5.71 6.64 5.00
C PRO A 161 5.73 7.17 6.44
N LEU A 162 5.27 8.40 6.70
CA LEU A 162 5.27 8.99 8.05
C LEU A 162 4.15 8.42 8.92
N CYS A 163 4.32 8.55 10.25
CA CYS A 163 3.31 8.20 11.24
C CYS A 163 2.47 9.44 11.60
N ASP A 164 1.15 9.26 11.67
CA ASP A 164 0.14 10.26 12.03
C ASP A 164 -0.58 9.93 13.35
N GLY A 165 -0.03 9.00 14.14
CA GLY A 165 -0.66 8.50 15.36
C GLY A 165 -1.72 7.42 15.16
N SER A 166 -2.03 7.00 13.92
CA SER A 166 -3.04 5.96 13.62
C SER A 166 -2.85 4.65 14.40
N HIS A 167 -1.61 4.30 14.72
CA HIS A 167 -1.29 3.08 15.46
C HIS A 167 -2.03 3.01 16.81
N ALA A 168 -2.20 4.14 17.50
CA ALA A 168 -2.91 4.19 18.77
C ALA A 168 -4.42 4.01 18.58
N ARG A 169 -4.99 4.62 17.53
CA ARG A 169 -6.44 4.52 17.21
C ARG A 169 -6.85 3.09 16.88
N ILE A 170 -6.01 2.37 16.14
CA ILE A 170 -6.31 0.99 15.73
C ILE A 170 -5.88 -0.06 16.77
N GLY A 171 -5.27 0.36 17.88
CA GLY A 171 -4.73 -0.57 18.89
C GLY A 171 -3.62 -1.47 18.33
N PHE A 172 -2.76 -0.92 17.48
CA PHE A 172 -1.65 -1.66 16.88
C PHE A 172 -0.74 -2.25 17.95
N THR A 173 -0.25 -3.47 17.72
CA THR A 173 0.75 -4.09 18.59
C THR A 173 2.03 -4.45 17.82
N GLY A 174 3.16 -4.09 18.44
CA GLY A 174 4.50 -4.46 18.01
C GLY A 174 4.91 -5.88 18.41
N ALA A 175 4.05 -6.64 19.08
CA ALA A 175 4.36 -7.99 19.57
C ALA A 175 4.68 -8.97 18.42
N LYS A 176 5.64 -9.86 18.69
CA LYS A 176 5.98 -11.00 17.84
C LYS A 176 4.90 -12.08 17.98
N ASP A 177 4.56 -12.72 16.86
CA ASP A 177 3.65 -13.86 16.86
C ASP A 177 4.36 -15.08 17.52
N PRO A 178 3.70 -15.79 18.46
CA PRO A 178 4.22 -17.04 19.01
C PRO A 178 4.48 -18.12 17.95
N GLU A 179 3.70 -18.13 16.86
CA GLU A 179 3.79 -19.10 15.75
C GLU A 179 4.70 -18.62 14.62
N ARG A 180 5.48 -17.55 14.84
CA ARG A 180 6.47 -17.10 13.84
C ARG A 180 7.52 -18.17 13.56
N VAL A 181 8.11 -18.11 12.37
CA VAL A 181 9.31 -18.88 12.07
C VAL A 181 10.42 -18.47 13.05
N PRO A 182 11.02 -19.42 13.80
CA PRO A 182 12.07 -19.11 14.74
C PRO A 182 13.27 -18.43 14.09
N ASP A 183 13.92 -17.56 14.85
CA ASP A 183 15.23 -17.03 14.50
C ASP A 183 16.27 -18.15 14.68
N GLN A 184 16.62 -18.80 13.58
CA GLN A 184 17.53 -19.94 13.55
C GLN A 184 18.38 -19.88 12.30
N LEU A 185 19.70 -19.99 12.47
CA LEU A 185 20.66 -20.00 11.37
C LEU A 185 20.98 -21.44 10.94
N ASP A 186 20.46 -21.85 9.80
CA ASP A 186 20.78 -23.13 9.17
C ASP A 186 21.96 -22.98 8.20
N THR A 187 22.80 -24.01 8.09
CA THR A 187 24.02 -23.99 7.25
C THR A 187 24.05 -25.14 6.26
N TYR A 188 24.20 -24.82 4.99
CA TYR A 188 24.21 -25.76 3.87
C TYR A 188 25.58 -25.73 3.17
N ARG A 189 26.35 -26.80 3.33
CA ARG A 189 27.73 -26.90 2.80
C ARG A 189 27.73 -27.46 1.38
N GLY A 190 28.28 -26.72 0.42
CA GLY A 190 28.52 -27.15 -0.95
C GLY A 190 30.01 -27.28 -1.29
N VAL A 191 30.31 -27.79 -2.49
CA VAL A 191 31.70 -28.00 -2.97
C VAL A 191 32.42 -26.68 -3.30
N GLY A 192 31.69 -25.59 -3.57
CA GLY A 192 32.26 -24.27 -3.89
C GLY A 192 31.60 -23.07 -3.21
N VAL A 193 30.55 -23.29 -2.41
CA VAL A 193 29.86 -22.24 -1.65
C VAL A 193 29.20 -22.86 -0.42
N THR A 194 29.28 -22.17 0.71
CA THR A 194 28.49 -22.46 1.91
C THR A 194 27.40 -21.41 2.03
N VAL A 195 26.14 -21.83 2.10
CA VAL A 195 25.00 -20.91 2.27
C VAL A 195 24.49 -21.03 3.69
N THR A 196 24.29 -19.90 4.36
CA THR A 196 23.56 -19.81 5.61
C THR A 196 22.18 -19.21 5.35
N ASP A 197 21.15 -19.76 5.97
CA ASP A 197 19.77 -19.30 5.85
C ASP A 197 19.17 -19.10 7.24
N ASN A 198 18.54 -17.95 7.45
CA ASN A 198 17.73 -17.67 8.62
C ASN A 198 16.32 -17.34 8.16
N ARG A 199 15.49 -18.38 8.03
CA ARG A 199 14.10 -18.24 7.57
C ARG A 199 13.27 -17.35 8.49
N GLY A 200 13.61 -17.23 9.78
CA GLY A 200 12.95 -16.32 10.70
C GLY A 200 13.00 -14.86 10.25
N LEU A 201 14.04 -14.48 9.51
CA LEU A 201 14.24 -13.11 9.02
C LEU A 201 13.80 -12.91 7.58
N CYS A 202 13.32 -13.95 6.91
CA CYS A 202 12.98 -13.88 5.49
C CYS A 202 11.79 -12.94 5.25
N ALA A 203 12.02 -11.90 4.44
CA ALA A 203 10.94 -11.00 4.00
C ALA A 203 10.10 -11.56 2.85
N HIS A 204 10.40 -12.79 2.37
CA HIS A 204 9.73 -13.46 1.24
C HIS A 204 9.72 -12.64 -0.06
N ALA A 205 10.80 -11.90 -0.34
CA ALA A 205 10.91 -11.04 -1.51
C ALA A 205 11.15 -11.77 -2.86
N GLY A 206 11.22 -13.11 -2.87
CA GLY A 206 11.33 -13.91 -4.11
C GLY A 206 12.69 -13.89 -4.82
N PHE A 207 13.59 -12.94 -4.56
CA PHE A 207 14.85 -12.78 -5.31
C PHE A 207 15.72 -14.04 -5.45
N CYS A 208 15.75 -14.90 -4.43
CA CYS A 208 16.54 -16.14 -4.46
C CYS A 208 15.84 -17.26 -5.25
N THR A 209 14.56 -17.48 -4.98
CA THR A 209 13.73 -18.51 -5.63
C THR A 209 13.47 -18.19 -7.09
N ASP A 210 13.32 -16.92 -7.45
CA ASP A 210 13.02 -16.49 -8.82
C ASP A 210 14.26 -16.53 -9.71
N ARG A 211 15.44 -16.22 -9.15
CA ARG A 211 16.71 -16.19 -9.91
C ARG A 211 17.38 -17.54 -10.00
N VAL A 212 17.34 -18.36 -8.94
CA VAL A 212 18.07 -19.63 -8.86
C VAL A 212 17.19 -20.72 -8.22
N PRO A 213 16.03 -21.07 -8.83
CA PRO A 213 15.05 -22.00 -8.25
C PRO A 213 15.60 -23.43 -8.03
N THR A 214 16.65 -23.80 -8.77
CA THR A 214 17.32 -25.10 -8.60
C THR A 214 18.19 -25.17 -7.36
N ALA A 215 18.64 -24.02 -6.83
CA ALA A 215 19.41 -23.92 -5.59
C ALA A 215 18.55 -23.45 -4.39
N PHE A 216 17.50 -22.66 -4.61
CA PHE A 216 16.56 -22.19 -3.58
C PHE A 216 15.15 -22.70 -3.89
N ARG A 217 14.77 -23.80 -3.24
CA ARG A 217 13.62 -24.62 -3.62
C ARG A 217 12.40 -24.28 -2.76
N ALA A 218 11.53 -23.41 -3.25
CA ALA A 218 10.36 -22.93 -2.50
C ALA A 218 9.43 -24.04 -1.99
N THR A 219 9.39 -25.18 -2.67
CA THR A 219 8.45 -26.29 -2.40
C THR A 219 9.12 -27.58 -1.93
N GLU A 220 10.42 -27.57 -1.65
CA GLU A 220 11.18 -28.77 -1.28
C GLU A 220 12.08 -28.52 -0.08
N GLU A 221 12.31 -29.58 0.72
CA GLU A 221 13.31 -29.58 1.78
C GLU A 221 14.48 -30.53 1.43
N PRO A 222 15.74 -30.16 1.73
CA PRO A 222 16.18 -28.87 2.28
C PRO A 222 15.93 -27.70 1.32
N PHE A 223 15.47 -26.56 1.84
CA PHE A 223 15.24 -25.35 1.05
C PHE A 223 16.43 -24.99 0.15
N VAL A 224 17.65 -25.05 0.68
CA VAL A 224 18.88 -24.74 -0.05
C VAL A 224 19.54 -26.02 -0.54
N ALA A 225 19.81 -26.07 -1.85
CA ALA A 225 20.63 -27.08 -2.51
C ALA A 225 21.90 -26.42 -3.08
N PRO A 226 23.04 -26.41 -2.34
CA PRO A 226 24.28 -25.75 -2.79
C PRO A 226 24.86 -26.30 -4.10
N SER A 227 24.46 -27.50 -4.52
CA SER A 227 24.83 -28.12 -5.80
C SER A 227 23.86 -27.80 -6.95
N GLY A 228 22.78 -27.06 -6.68
CA GLY A 228 21.70 -26.80 -7.64
C GLY A 228 22.04 -25.76 -8.71
N ALA A 229 23.11 -25.00 -8.55
CA ALA A 229 23.55 -23.97 -9.50
C ALA A 229 25.05 -23.71 -9.36
N ARG A 230 25.59 -22.83 -10.20
CA ARG A 230 26.99 -22.42 -10.08
C ARG A 230 27.19 -21.54 -8.84
N ALA A 231 28.37 -21.60 -8.23
CA ALA A 231 28.67 -20.85 -7.00
C ALA A 231 28.51 -19.33 -7.18
N ASP A 232 28.86 -18.78 -8.34
CA ASP A 232 28.69 -17.36 -8.69
C ASP A 232 27.21 -16.93 -8.73
N GLU A 233 26.33 -17.77 -9.26
CA GLU A 233 24.89 -17.53 -9.28
C GLU A 233 24.29 -17.56 -7.88
N ILE A 234 24.66 -18.56 -7.06
CA ILE A 234 24.22 -18.68 -5.66
C ILE A 234 24.70 -17.47 -4.85
N MET A 235 25.97 -17.10 -4.94
CA MET A 235 26.51 -15.92 -4.27
C MET A 235 25.79 -14.64 -4.70
N SER A 236 25.43 -14.50 -5.98
CA SER A 236 24.65 -13.35 -6.46
C SER A 236 23.24 -13.30 -5.88
N ALA A 237 22.60 -14.46 -5.68
CA ALA A 237 21.29 -14.54 -5.03
C ALA A 237 21.37 -14.21 -3.53
N VAL A 238 22.41 -14.69 -2.84
CA VAL A 238 22.70 -14.35 -1.44
C VAL A 238 22.87 -12.83 -1.28
N ARG A 239 23.71 -12.18 -2.10
CA ARG A 239 23.92 -10.71 -2.09
C ARG A 239 22.64 -9.91 -2.37
N ALA A 240 21.70 -10.49 -3.11
CA ALA A 240 20.45 -9.85 -3.49
C ALA A 240 19.32 -10.04 -2.48
N CYS A 241 19.53 -10.82 -1.41
CA CYS A 241 18.54 -10.98 -0.35
C CYS A 241 18.33 -9.62 0.37
N PRO A 242 17.15 -9.00 0.33
CA PRO A 242 16.96 -7.68 0.94
C PRO A 242 16.81 -7.74 2.46
N SER A 243 16.57 -8.93 3.02
CA SER A 243 16.29 -9.12 4.44
C SER A 243 17.49 -9.53 5.28
N GLY A 244 18.61 -9.89 4.64
CA GLY A 244 19.75 -10.49 5.34
C GLY A 244 19.51 -11.91 5.83
N ALA A 245 18.40 -12.54 5.43
CA ALA A 245 18.11 -13.95 5.76
C ALA A 245 19.13 -14.91 5.16
N LEU A 246 19.68 -14.60 3.98
CA LEU A 246 20.71 -15.41 3.33
C LEU A 246 22.10 -14.82 3.57
N GLY A 247 23.06 -15.68 3.85
CA GLY A 247 24.47 -15.35 4.01
C GLY A 247 25.39 -16.41 3.45
N SER A 248 26.68 -16.11 3.41
CA SER A 248 27.74 -17.04 3.03
C SER A 248 29.09 -16.50 3.51
N PRO A 249 29.95 -17.32 4.14
CA PRO A 249 31.31 -16.93 4.49
C PRO A 249 32.16 -16.50 3.28
N GLU A 250 31.84 -17.03 2.09
CA GLU A 250 32.51 -16.72 0.84
C GLU A 250 32.01 -15.42 0.19
N VAL A 251 30.91 -14.84 0.70
CA VAL A 251 30.33 -13.59 0.21
C VAL A 251 30.76 -12.43 1.08
N VAL A 252 31.59 -11.56 0.52
CA VAL A 252 31.80 -10.21 1.05
C VAL A 252 30.71 -9.32 0.47
N LEU A 253 29.90 -8.72 1.36
CA LEU A 253 28.92 -7.71 0.96
C LEU A 253 29.64 -6.42 0.58
N PRO A 254 29.21 -5.72 -0.49
CA PRO A 254 29.77 -4.42 -0.83
C PRO A 254 29.48 -3.44 0.30
N HIS A 255 30.40 -2.50 0.53
CA HIS A 255 30.11 -1.35 1.38
C HIS A 255 29.01 -0.52 0.71
N ARG A 256 27.97 -0.21 1.47
CA ARG A 256 26.89 0.70 1.09
C ARG A 256 26.82 1.82 2.12
N ASP A 257 26.49 3.01 1.67
CA ASP A 257 26.20 4.11 2.58
C ASP A 257 24.89 3.83 3.36
N PRO A 258 24.74 4.34 4.59
CA PRO A 258 23.51 4.21 5.36
C PRO A 258 22.29 4.73 4.58
N ALA A 259 21.34 3.85 4.26
CA ALA A 259 20.19 4.21 3.45
C ALA A 259 18.94 3.40 3.81
N ILE A 260 17.79 4.05 3.69
CA ILE A 260 16.47 3.47 3.92
C ILE A 260 15.63 3.67 2.65
N GLU A 261 15.14 2.58 2.07
CA GLU A 261 14.24 2.61 0.93
C GLU A 261 12.83 2.22 1.38
N VAL A 262 11.83 3.01 1.02
CA VAL A 262 10.42 2.66 1.14
C VAL A 262 10.02 1.83 -0.08
N SER A 263 10.01 0.50 0.05
CA SER A 263 9.55 -0.36 -1.03
C SER A 263 8.04 -0.20 -1.26
N LYS A 264 7.63 -0.20 -2.54
CA LYS A 264 6.24 -0.14 -2.97
C LYS A 264 5.44 -1.26 -2.32
N ASP A 265 4.35 -0.90 -1.63
CA ASP A 265 3.39 -1.85 -1.06
C ASP A 265 4.07 -2.87 -0.11
N GLY A 266 5.21 -2.49 0.47
CA GLY A 266 6.16 -3.42 1.04
C GLY A 266 6.93 -2.88 2.25
N PRO A 267 7.98 -3.57 2.70
CA PRO A 267 8.75 -3.19 3.88
C PRO A 267 9.62 -1.94 3.65
N TYR A 268 10.17 -1.38 4.72
CA TYR A 268 11.36 -0.54 4.61
C TYR A 268 12.57 -1.44 4.41
N ARG A 269 13.39 -1.17 3.40
CA ARG A 269 14.69 -1.84 3.21
C ARG A 269 15.78 -0.95 3.76
N VAL A 270 16.48 -1.46 4.76
CA VAL A 270 17.58 -0.74 5.40
C VAL A 270 18.88 -1.36 4.93
N THR A 271 19.84 -0.52 4.55
CA THR A 271 21.16 -0.92 4.05
C THR A 271 22.26 -0.04 4.63
N GLY A 272 23.52 -0.45 4.50
CA GLY A 272 24.67 0.34 4.95
C GLY A 272 24.91 0.32 6.45
N GLY A 273 24.36 -0.66 7.18
CA GLY A 273 24.70 -0.86 8.59
C GLY A 273 24.03 0.11 9.56
N VAL A 274 22.88 0.70 9.19
CA VAL A 274 22.07 1.52 10.12
C VAL A 274 21.71 0.66 11.36
N PRO A 275 22.03 1.10 12.58
CA PRO A 275 21.67 0.38 13.80
C PRO A 275 20.15 0.37 14.03
N LEU A 276 19.66 -0.77 14.51
CA LEU A 276 18.31 -0.95 15.05
C LEU A 276 18.41 -1.21 16.54
N GLU A 277 17.77 -0.40 17.37
CA GLU A 277 17.83 -0.57 18.83
C GLU A 277 17.34 -1.96 19.24
N GLY A 278 18.14 -2.66 20.05
CA GLY A 278 17.81 -4.00 20.56
C GLY A 278 18.09 -5.17 19.60
N ASP A 279 18.73 -4.93 18.46
CA ASP A 279 19.25 -5.98 17.55
C ASP A 279 20.74 -5.76 17.25
N ASP A 280 21.43 -6.83 16.86
CA ASP A 280 22.81 -6.72 16.40
C ASP A 280 22.87 -5.96 15.07
N THR A 281 23.88 -5.11 14.88
CA THR A 281 24.02 -4.33 13.65
C THR A 281 24.25 -5.23 12.44
N ARG A 282 23.35 -5.17 11.46
CA ARG A 282 23.40 -5.92 10.19
C ARG A 282 23.67 -4.97 9.04
N GLU A 283 24.35 -5.43 7.99
CA GLU A 283 24.56 -4.60 6.80
C GLU A 283 23.23 -4.19 6.16
N HIS A 284 22.27 -5.12 6.08
CA HIS A 284 20.93 -4.84 5.57
C HIS A 284 19.86 -5.71 6.25
N TYR A 285 18.63 -5.19 6.32
CA TYR A 285 17.46 -5.89 6.85
C TYR A 285 16.17 -5.24 6.32
N SER A 286 15.03 -5.92 6.53
CA SER A 286 13.71 -5.44 6.09
C SER A 286 12.76 -5.25 7.27
N LEU A 287 12.25 -4.03 7.46
CA LEU A 287 11.30 -3.69 8.53
C LEU A 287 9.85 -3.73 8.04
N CYS A 288 8.96 -4.29 8.86
CA CYS A 288 7.54 -4.38 8.56
C CYS A 288 6.89 -3.01 8.55
N ARG A 289 6.11 -2.72 7.51
CA ARG A 289 5.36 -1.47 7.34
C ARG A 289 3.84 -1.63 7.36
N CYS A 290 3.35 -2.84 7.07
CA CYS A 290 1.93 -3.16 6.99
C CYS A 290 1.26 -3.42 8.35
N GLY A 291 2.01 -3.48 9.44
CA GLY A 291 1.50 -3.83 10.77
C GLY A 291 1.15 -5.31 10.99
N GLN A 292 1.19 -6.16 9.95
CA GLN A 292 0.70 -7.54 10.02
C GLN A 292 1.81 -8.60 10.04
N SER A 293 3.09 -8.22 10.13
CA SER A 293 4.16 -9.22 10.20
C SER A 293 4.06 -10.10 11.45
N ARG A 294 4.39 -11.38 11.31
CA ARG A 294 4.51 -12.33 12.42
C ARG A 294 5.83 -12.17 13.19
N ASN A 295 6.85 -11.55 12.61
CA ASN A 295 8.17 -11.39 13.22
C ASN A 295 8.57 -9.91 13.43
N LYS A 296 7.62 -9.06 13.85
CA LYS A 296 7.88 -7.63 14.11
C LYS A 296 9.11 -7.45 15.01
N PRO A 297 9.99 -6.46 14.74
CA PRO A 297 9.84 -5.41 13.73
C PRO A 297 10.20 -5.85 12.30
N PHE A 298 10.74 -7.04 12.10
CA PHE A 298 11.13 -7.52 10.77
C PHE A 298 9.92 -7.85 9.91
N CYS A 299 10.08 -7.72 8.59
CA CYS A 299 9.06 -8.13 7.64
C CYS A 299 9.09 -9.66 7.45
N SER A 300 7.93 -10.29 7.53
CA SER A 300 7.75 -11.73 7.32
C SER A 300 6.97 -12.04 6.03
N GLY A 301 6.94 -11.13 5.07
CA GLY A 301 6.16 -11.29 3.83
C GLY A 301 4.65 -11.06 3.96
N MET A 302 4.12 -10.84 5.17
CA MET A 302 2.67 -10.72 5.41
C MET A 302 1.98 -9.61 4.61
N HIS A 303 2.72 -8.59 4.17
CA HIS A 303 2.19 -7.49 3.35
C HIS A 303 1.56 -7.96 2.03
N TYR A 304 2.07 -9.05 1.42
CA TYR A 304 1.45 -9.65 0.23
C TYR A 304 0.07 -10.25 0.54
N TYR A 305 -0.07 -10.92 1.69
CA TYR A 305 -1.30 -11.63 2.05
C TYR A 305 -2.40 -10.72 2.59
N VAL A 306 -2.02 -9.56 3.13
CA VAL A 306 -2.97 -8.55 3.61
C VAL A 306 -3.24 -7.45 2.60
N ASP A 307 -2.76 -7.63 1.35
CA ASP A 307 -2.86 -6.66 0.26
C ASP A 307 -2.53 -5.24 0.73
N PHE A 308 -1.37 -5.10 1.39
CA PHE A 308 -0.95 -3.82 1.92
C PHE A 308 -0.62 -2.88 0.77
N GLN A 309 -1.28 -1.74 0.71
CA GLN A 309 -1.10 -0.74 -0.33
C GLN A 309 -0.58 0.58 0.27
N ASP A 310 0.37 1.19 -0.44
CA ASP A 310 0.71 2.58 -0.21
C ASP A 310 -0.44 3.52 -0.58
N PRO A 311 -0.63 4.64 0.15
CA PRO A 311 -1.36 5.74 -0.45
C PRO A 311 -0.67 6.12 -1.77
N PRO A 312 -1.42 6.43 -2.84
CA PRO A 312 -0.82 6.84 -4.10
C PRO A 312 0.07 8.06 -3.81
N MET A 313 1.38 7.93 -4.06
CA MET A 313 2.29 9.05 -3.89
C MET A 313 1.96 10.11 -4.94
N SER A 314 1.70 11.35 -4.53
CA SER A 314 2.09 12.51 -5.33
C SER A 314 1.96 13.86 -4.61
N GLU A 315 3.03 14.66 -4.62
CA GLU A 315 2.95 16.14 -4.52
C GLU A 315 2.61 16.78 -5.89
N GLU A 316 2.69 16.03 -6.99
CA GLU A 316 2.17 16.46 -8.29
C GLU A 316 0.64 16.38 -8.30
N PRO A 317 -0.06 17.44 -8.72
CA PRO A 317 -1.52 17.46 -8.77
C PRO A 317 -2.01 16.33 -9.66
N SER A 318 -3.07 15.64 -9.28
CA SER A 318 -3.71 14.63 -10.12
C SER A 318 -4.09 15.19 -11.49
N LEU A 319 -4.27 14.31 -12.50
CA LEU A 319 -4.80 14.72 -13.79
C LEU A 319 -6.16 15.43 -13.65
N TYR A 320 -6.95 15.04 -12.65
CA TYR A 320 -8.22 15.68 -12.30
C TYR A 320 -8.03 17.13 -11.82
N GLU A 321 -7.14 17.35 -10.85
CA GLU A 321 -6.83 18.68 -10.33
C GLU A 321 -6.23 19.57 -11.41
N TRP A 322 -5.26 19.03 -12.16
CA TRP A 322 -4.62 19.76 -13.26
C TRP A 322 -5.59 20.12 -14.38
N ALA A 323 -6.53 19.22 -14.71
CA ALA A 323 -7.56 19.50 -15.72
C ALA A 323 -8.51 20.64 -15.33
N GLY A 324 -8.54 21.07 -14.06
CA GLY A 324 -9.48 22.05 -13.53
C GLY A 324 -10.75 21.41 -12.91
N GLY A 325 -10.63 20.16 -12.47
CA GLY A 325 -11.66 19.44 -11.71
C GLY A 325 -12.93 19.08 -12.51
N LEU A 326 -13.98 18.69 -11.77
CA LEU A 326 -15.27 18.26 -12.33
C LEU A 326 -15.90 19.31 -13.27
N PRO A 327 -15.86 20.62 -12.98
CA PRO A 327 -16.40 21.62 -13.89
C PRO A 327 -15.73 21.60 -15.27
N ALA A 328 -14.41 21.41 -15.34
CA ALA A 328 -13.68 21.38 -16.61
C ALA A 328 -14.02 20.12 -17.43
N LEU A 329 -14.03 18.95 -16.79
CA LEU A 329 -14.40 17.70 -17.44
C LEU A 329 -15.87 17.71 -17.91
N THR A 330 -16.78 18.30 -17.13
CA THR A 330 -18.19 18.44 -17.51
C THR A 330 -18.37 19.38 -18.70
N ARG A 331 -17.63 20.49 -18.77
CA ARG A 331 -17.63 21.36 -19.96
C ARG A 331 -17.14 20.60 -21.18
N MET A 332 -16.06 19.83 -21.04
CA MET A 332 -15.51 19.01 -22.12
C MET A 332 -16.51 17.99 -22.65
N THR A 333 -17.14 17.19 -21.79
CA THR A 333 -18.09 16.17 -22.24
C THR A 333 -19.34 16.79 -22.86
N LYS A 334 -19.82 17.94 -22.34
CA LYS A 334 -20.93 18.69 -22.96
C LYS A 334 -20.60 19.19 -24.35
N ILE A 335 -19.40 19.75 -24.57
CA ILE A 335 -18.93 20.14 -25.89
C ILE A 335 -18.79 18.92 -26.80
N PHE A 336 -18.21 17.84 -26.29
CA PHE A 336 -18.01 16.61 -27.05
C PHE A 336 -19.33 16.04 -27.58
N TYR A 337 -20.30 15.78 -26.71
CA TYR A 337 -21.57 15.19 -27.11
C TYR A 337 -22.50 16.18 -27.83
N GLY A 338 -22.57 17.42 -27.35
CA GLY A 338 -23.52 18.43 -27.86
C GLY A 338 -23.08 19.10 -29.17
N LYS A 339 -21.78 19.20 -29.44
CA LYS A 339 -21.24 19.80 -30.67
C LYS A 339 -20.65 18.75 -31.59
N TYR A 340 -19.62 18.02 -31.15
CA TYR A 340 -18.84 17.16 -32.04
C TYR A 340 -19.57 15.88 -32.43
N VAL A 341 -20.10 15.12 -31.47
CA VAL A 341 -20.84 13.88 -31.75
C VAL A 341 -22.14 14.18 -32.51
N ALA A 342 -22.88 15.23 -32.11
CA ALA A 342 -24.15 15.59 -32.74
C ALA A 342 -24.02 15.98 -34.23
N GLN A 343 -22.85 16.47 -34.66
CA GLN A 343 -22.58 16.91 -36.03
C GLN A 343 -21.82 15.86 -36.85
N ASP A 344 -21.42 14.73 -36.26
CA ASP A 344 -20.62 13.71 -36.91
C ASP A 344 -21.50 12.61 -37.50
N ASP A 345 -21.45 12.44 -38.83
CA ASP A 345 -22.28 11.46 -39.55
C ASP A 345 -22.06 10.01 -39.06
N LEU A 346 -20.89 9.72 -38.50
CA LEU A 346 -20.51 8.38 -38.08
C LEU A 346 -20.92 8.09 -36.62
N LEU A 347 -20.73 9.03 -35.70
CA LEU A 347 -21.05 8.86 -34.28
C LEU A 347 -22.47 9.32 -33.90
N ALA A 348 -23.07 10.29 -34.59
CA ALA A 348 -24.40 10.80 -34.26
C ALA A 348 -25.46 9.68 -34.17
N PRO A 349 -25.52 8.69 -35.10
CA PRO A 349 -26.48 7.59 -35.00
C PRO A 349 -26.26 6.70 -33.77
N LEU A 350 -25.00 6.50 -33.36
CA LEU A 350 -24.63 5.66 -32.21
C LEU A 350 -25.13 6.26 -30.88
N PHE A 351 -25.12 7.58 -30.77
CA PHE A 351 -25.50 8.31 -29.56
C PHE A 351 -26.90 8.93 -29.63
N ALA A 352 -27.68 8.70 -30.70
CA ALA A 352 -28.99 9.31 -30.92
C ALA A 352 -30.02 9.05 -29.81
N ARG A 353 -29.85 7.97 -29.03
CA ARG A 353 -30.72 7.59 -27.90
C ARG A 353 -30.04 7.71 -26.54
N MET A 354 -28.91 8.42 -26.45
CA MET A 354 -28.23 8.62 -25.17
C MET A 354 -29.12 9.39 -24.20
N SER A 355 -28.98 9.09 -22.91
CA SER A 355 -29.68 9.84 -21.86
C SER A 355 -29.21 11.30 -21.83
N PRO A 356 -30.07 12.29 -21.48
CA PRO A 356 -29.67 13.69 -21.42
C PRO A 356 -28.51 13.99 -20.45
N ASP A 357 -28.36 13.18 -19.39
CA ASP A 357 -27.29 13.27 -18.40
C ASP A 357 -26.03 12.43 -18.76
N HIS A 358 -25.98 11.87 -19.98
CA HIS A 358 -24.82 11.10 -20.43
C HIS A 358 -23.49 11.89 -20.37
N PRO A 359 -23.43 13.19 -20.74
CA PRO A 359 -22.21 13.98 -20.58
C PRO A 359 -21.73 14.07 -19.12
N GLU A 360 -22.65 14.22 -18.17
CA GLU A 360 -22.35 14.27 -16.73
C GLU A 360 -21.83 12.92 -16.23
N ARG A 361 -22.42 11.81 -16.66
CA ARG A 361 -21.93 10.45 -16.32
C ARG A 361 -20.50 10.22 -16.79
N VAL A 362 -20.18 10.61 -18.02
CA VAL A 362 -18.82 10.48 -18.56
C VAL A 362 -17.84 11.39 -17.82
N ALA A 363 -18.27 12.60 -17.43
CA ALA A 363 -17.43 13.49 -16.63
C ALA A 363 -17.16 12.93 -15.23
N ALA A 364 -18.14 12.29 -14.60
CA ALA A 364 -17.97 11.59 -13.33
C ALA A 364 -17.00 10.40 -13.47
N TRP A 365 -17.11 9.61 -14.54
CA TRP A 365 -16.18 8.51 -14.83
C TRP A 365 -14.74 9.00 -14.98
N LEU A 366 -14.53 10.07 -15.77
CA LEU A 366 -13.22 10.67 -15.96
C LEU A 366 -12.67 11.30 -14.67
N THR A 367 -13.54 11.87 -13.84
CA THR A 367 -13.16 12.42 -12.52
C THR A 367 -12.51 11.35 -11.66
N GLU A 368 -13.18 10.21 -11.49
CA GLU A 368 -12.65 9.10 -10.70
C GLU A 368 -11.41 8.49 -11.36
N THR A 369 -11.41 8.36 -12.69
CA THR A 369 -10.26 7.82 -13.42
C THR A 369 -8.99 8.67 -13.20
N PHE A 370 -9.11 10.00 -13.29
CA PHE A 370 -7.98 10.93 -13.28
C PHE A 370 -7.52 11.32 -11.86
N GLY A 371 -7.87 10.52 -10.86
CA GLY A 371 -7.44 10.70 -9.47
C GLY A 371 -8.35 11.59 -8.62
N GLY A 372 -9.51 11.98 -9.13
CA GLY A 372 -10.53 12.71 -8.35
C GLY A 372 -11.41 11.79 -7.49
N PRO A 373 -12.43 12.37 -6.83
CA PRO A 373 -13.37 11.63 -5.96
C PRO A 373 -14.13 10.54 -6.71
N ALA A 374 -14.61 9.52 -5.98
CA ALA A 374 -15.29 8.32 -6.52
C ALA A 374 -16.75 8.57 -6.99
N LEU A 375 -16.99 9.71 -7.64
CA LEU A 375 -18.33 10.18 -8.00
C LEU A 375 -19.08 9.21 -8.90
N TYR A 376 -18.39 8.51 -9.80
CA TYR A 376 -19.05 7.57 -10.70
C TYR A 376 -19.47 6.31 -9.97
N THR A 377 -18.57 5.76 -9.15
CA THR A 377 -18.85 4.60 -8.31
C THR A 377 -20.02 4.86 -7.37
N GLU A 378 -20.02 6.00 -6.68
CA GLU A 378 -21.06 6.36 -5.72
C GLU A 378 -22.43 6.61 -6.36
N GLN A 379 -22.48 7.26 -7.52
CA GLN A 379 -23.75 7.68 -8.13
C GLN A 379 -24.32 6.68 -9.13
N TYR A 380 -23.46 5.91 -9.79
CA TYR A 380 -23.83 5.09 -10.94
C TYR A 380 -23.44 3.61 -10.80
N GLY A 381 -22.75 3.20 -9.72
CA GLY A 381 -22.43 1.79 -9.47
C GLY A 381 -21.14 1.30 -10.11
N GLY A 382 -20.24 2.22 -10.48
CA GLY A 382 -18.84 1.88 -10.77
C GLY A 382 -18.63 1.10 -12.06
N TYR A 383 -17.56 0.31 -12.10
CA TYR A 383 -17.11 -0.41 -13.30
C TYR A 383 -18.21 -1.29 -13.92
N ASP A 384 -18.97 -2.03 -13.12
CA ASP A 384 -20.00 -2.96 -13.63
C ASP A 384 -21.07 -2.23 -14.44
N HIS A 385 -21.48 -1.05 -13.98
CA HIS A 385 -22.42 -0.21 -14.71
C HIS A 385 -21.81 0.30 -16.02
N MET A 386 -20.55 0.77 -16.02
CA MET A 386 -19.87 1.22 -17.25
C MET A 386 -19.79 0.10 -18.29
N VAL A 387 -19.46 -1.13 -17.86
CA VAL A 387 -19.40 -2.29 -18.75
C VAL A 387 -20.77 -2.63 -19.32
N ALA A 388 -21.82 -2.65 -18.48
CA ALA A 388 -23.19 -2.89 -18.93
C ALA A 388 -23.63 -1.90 -20.01
N GLU A 389 -23.22 -0.63 -19.87
CA GLU A 389 -23.48 0.41 -20.86
C GLU A 389 -22.73 0.21 -22.19
N HIS A 390 -21.71 -0.64 -22.27
CA HIS A 390 -20.97 -0.91 -23.51
C HIS A 390 -21.24 -2.31 -24.09
N ALA A 391 -21.69 -3.24 -23.26
CA ALA A 391 -21.91 -4.64 -23.62
C ALA A 391 -22.87 -4.80 -24.82
N GLY A 392 -22.50 -5.66 -25.77
CA GLY A 392 -23.35 -6.02 -26.91
C GLY A 392 -23.54 -4.93 -27.97
N LYS A 393 -22.86 -3.78 -27.86
CA LYS A 393 -22.94 -2.68 -28.84
C LYS A 393 -22.13 -2.91 -30.13
N ALA A 394 -21.32 -3.97 -30.18
CA ALA A 394 -20.49 -4.35 -31.34
C ALA A 394 -19.72 -3.16 -31.92
N LEU A 395 -19.02 -2.41 -31.06
CA LEU A 395 -18.29 -1.22 -31.47
C LEU A 395 -17.16 -1.59 -32.43
N THR A 396 -16.94 -0.74 -33.43
CA THR A 396 -15.92 -0.94 -34.46
C THR A 396 -14.71 -0.05 -34.23
N GLU A 397 -13.57 -0.43 -34.82
CA GLU A 397 -12.36 0.37 -34.78
C GLU A 397 -12.54 1.75 -35.42
N GLN A 398 -13.40 1.85 -36.44
CA GLN A 398 -13.73 3.11 -37.10
C GLN A 398 -14.46 4.07 -36.15
N TRP A 399 -15.43 3.57 -35.38
CA TRP A 399 -16.09 4.35 -34.32
C TRP A 399 -15.13 4.76 -33.23
N ARG A 400 -14.29 3.83 -32.77
CA ARG A 400 -13.29 4.08 -31.72
C ARG A 400 -12.33 5.20 -32.10
N ALA A 401 -11.70 5.09 -33.26
CA ALA A 401 -10.72 6.07 -33.74
C ALA A 401 -11.36 7.45 -33.91
N ARG A 402 -12.60 7.52 -34.44
CA ARG A 402 -13.32 8.78 -34.58
C ARG A 402 -13.69 9.40 -33.23
N TRP A 403 -14.13 8.58 -32.28
CA TRP A 403 -14.45 9.01 -30.92
C TRP A 403 -13.24 9.61 -30.22
N ALA A 404 -12.09 8.91 -30.25
CA ALA A 404 -10.83 9.35 -29.66
C ALA A 404 -10.33 10.68 -30.25
N GLN A 405 -10.49 10.86 -31.57
CA GLN A 405 -10.16 12.11 -32.25
C GLN A 405 -11.05 13.27 -31.77
N LEU A 406 -12.37 13.07 -31.76
CA LEU A 406 -13.33 14.13 -31.45
C LEU A 406 -13.29 14.55 -29.97
N ILE A 407 -13.06 13.63 -29.04
CA ILE A 407 -12.93 13.99 -27.61
C ILE A 407 -11.66 14.79 -27.34
N SER A 408 -10.59 14.53 -28.09
CA SER A 408 -9.35 15.32 -28.03
C SER A 408 -9.55 16.75 -28.55
N LEU A 409 -10.39 16.94 -29.57
CA LEU A 409 -10.80 18.27 -30.02
C LEU A 409 -11.67 18.99 -28.98
N ALA A 410 -12.64 18.28 -28.37
CA ALA A 410 -13.46 18.84 -27.30
C ALA A 410 -12.63 19.30 -26.10
N ALA A 411 -11.56 18.58 -25.75
CA ALA A 411 -10.62 18.99 -24.71
C ALA A 411 -9.92 20.33 -25.04
N ASN A 412 -9.68 20.64 -26.32
CA ASN A 412 -9.11 21.93 -26.71
C ASN A 412 -10.13 23.07 -26.56
N ASP A 413 -11.37 22.84 -27.01
CA ASP A 413 -12.46 23.83 -26.94
C ASP A 413 -12.92 24.09 -25.51
N ALA A 414 -12.85 23.09 -24.63
CA ALA A 414 -13.20 23.21 -23.22
C ALA A 414 -12.16 23.95 -22.37
N GLY A 415 -11.00 24.26 -22.97
CA GLY A 415 -9.90 24.96 -22.29
C GLY A 415 -9.11 24.10 -21.32
N LEU A 416 -9.05 22.77 -21.52
CA LEU A 416 -8.16 21.92 -20.73
C LEU A 416 -6.69 22.32 -20.98
N PRO A 417 -5.78 22.07 -20.01
CA PRO A 417 -4.36 22.40 -20.13
C PRO A 417 -3.73 21.90 -21.44
N ARG A 418 -2.76 22.63 -21.97
CA ARG A 418 -2.13 22.37 -23.29
C ARG A 418 -0.65 22.00 -23.19
N ASP A 419 -0.12 21.87 -21.98
CA ASP A 419 1.21 21.33 -21.73
C ASP A 419 1.33 19.91 -22.29
N ALA A 420 2.55 19.54 -22.71
CA ALA A 420 2.79 18.31 -23.45
C ALA A 420 2.54 17.08 -22.58
N GLU A 421 2.85 17.20 -21.30
CA GLU A 421 2.74 16.20 -20.25
C GLU A 421 1.28 15.81 -20.04
N PHE A 422 0.40 16.77 -19.74
CA PHE A 422 -1.03 16.51 -19.57
C PHE A 422 -1.66 15.95 -20.84
N ARG A 423 -1.29 16.50 -22.01
CA ARG A 423 -1.85 16.05 -23.29
C ARG A 423 -1.42 14.64 -23.66
N ALA A 424 -0.18 14.26 -23.36
CA ALA A 424 0.29 12.89 -23.55
C ALA A 424 -0.44 11.92 -22.63
N ALA A 425 -0.60 12.25 -21.34
CA ALA A 425 -1.31 11.41 -20.37
C ALA A 425 -2.79 11.23 -20.73
N PHE A 426 -3.49 12.33 -21.05
CA PHE A 426 -4.89 12.32 -21.48
C PHE A 426 -5.09 11.51 -22.77
N ALA A 427 -4.27 11.73 -23.79
CA ALA A 427 -4.38 11.02 -25.06
C ALA A 427 -4.12 9.52 -24.90
N SER A 428 -3.16 9.14 -24.04
CA SER A 428 -2.85 7.74 -23.76
C SER A 428 -4.00 7.02 -23.08
N TYR A 429 -4.67 7.67 -22.12
CA TYR A 429 -5.88 7.12 -21.51
C TYR A 429 -7.01 6.95 -22.53
N VAL A 430 -7.28 7.98 -23.33
CA VAL A 430 -8.33 7.96 -24.36
C VAL A 430 -8.11 6.81 -25.34
N GLU A 431 -6.86 6.60 -25.78
CA GLU A 431 -6.51 5.48 -26.65
C GLU A 431 -6.72 4.13 -25.95
N TRP A 432 -6.20 3.96 -24.73
CA TRP A 432 -6.33 2.72 -23.97
C TRP A 432 -7.80 2.38 -23.64
N GLY A 433 -8.54 3.32 -23.04
CA GLY A 433 -9.93 3.11 -22.61
C GLY A 433 -10.87 2.85 -23.78
N SER A 434 -10.66 3.51 -24.92
CA SER A 434 -11.48 3.29 -26.11
C SER A 434 -11.28 1.89 -26.72
N ARG A 435 -10.08 1.31 -26.68
CA ARG A 435 -9.82 -0.08 -27.11
C ARG A 435 -10.54 -1.08 -26.22
N ILE A 436 -10.49 -0.86 -24.90
CA ILE A 436 -11.21 -1.66 -23.92
C ILE A 436 -12.73 -1.61 -24.16
N ALA A 437 -13.28 -0.44 -24.48
CA ALA A 437 -14.69 -0.31 -24.83
C ALA A 437 -15.07 -1.15 -26.06
N VAL A 438 -14.20 -1.19 -27.09
CA VAL A 438 -14.38 -2.07 -28.26
C VAL A 438 -14.40 -3.54 -27.84
N GLU A 439 -13.42 -4.00 -27.05
CA GLU A 439 -13.37 -5.37 -26.56
C GLU A 439 -14.63 -5.76 -25.77
N ASN A 440 -15.03 -4.92 -24.82
CA ASN A 440 -16.21 -5.15 -23.97
C ASN A 440 -17.52 -5.17 -24.75
N SER A 441 -17.58 -4.48 -25.88
CA SER A 441 -18.80 -4.38 -26.69
C SER A 441 -19.03 -5.58 -27.61
N GLN A 442 -18.03 -6.44 -27.82
CA GLN A 442 -18.15 -7.53 -28.78
C GLN A 442 -19.21 -8.56 -28.34
N PRO A 443 -19.98 -9.14 -29.28
CA PRO A 443 -20.88 -10.24 -28.96
C PRO A 443 -20.13 -11.41 -28.33
N GLY A 444 -20.56 -11.86 -27.16
CA GLY A 444 -19.91 -12.95 -26.42
C GLY A 444 -18.69 -12.54 -25.58
N ALA A 445 -18.36 -11.24 -25.50
CA ALA A 445 -17.35 -10.76 -24.57
C ALA A 445 -17.75 -11.06 -23.11
N ASN A 446 -16.79 -11.50 -22.31
CA ASN A 446 -16.94 -11.79 -20.89
C ASN A 446 -15.95 -10.95 -20.07
N PRO A 447 -16.21 -9.64 -19.92
CA PRO A 447 -15.34 -8.77 -19.14
C PRO A 447 -15.22 -9.27 -17.69
N PRO A 448 -14.04 -9.11 -17.04
CA PRO A 448 -13.88 -9.47 -15.64
C PRO A 448 -14.92 -8.74 -14.78
N PRO A 449 -15.66 -9.45 -13.91
CA PRO A 449 -16.69 -8.84 -13.06
C PRO A 449 -16.06 -8.04 -11.91
N HIS A 450 -16.75 -7.02 -11.42
CA HIS A 450 -16.44 -6.30 -10.18
C HIS A 450 -15.03 -5.69 -10.10
N MET A 451 -14.43 -5.34 -11.25
CA MET A 451 -13.15 -4.63 -11.26
C MET A 451 -13.32 -3.22 -10.68
N PRO A 452 -12.29 -2.64 -10.04
CA PRO A 452 -12.33 -1.23 -9.66
C PRO A 452 -12.33 -0.32 -10.89
N VAL A 453 -12.84 0.90 -10.74
CA VAL A 453 -12.65 1.96 -11.75
C VAL A 453 -11.16 2.19 -11.94
N PRO A 454 -10.64 2.20 -13.18
CA PRO A 454 -9.22 2.34 -13.43
C PRO A 454 -8.71 3.70 -12.93
N ARG A 455 -7.56 3.71 -12.25
CA ARG A 455 -6.86 4.95 -11.91
C ARG A 455 -5.76 5.22 -12.94
N TRP A 456 -5.69 6.46 -13.42
CA TRP A 456 -4.76 6.89 -14.46
C TRP A 456 -3.92 8.08 -13.99
N TRP A 457 -2.61 8.05 -14.25
CA TRP A 457 -1.64 9.02 -13.74
C TRP A 457 -0.78 9.64 -14.86
N TRP A 458 0.07 10.62 -14.52
CA TRP A 458 0.92 11.40 -15.45
C TRP A 458 1.83 10.56 -16.34
N VAL A 459 2.43 9.53 -15.76
CA VAL A 459 3.26 8.58 -16.50
C VAL A 459 2.41 7.47 -17.09
N CYS A 460 2.69 7.10 -18.34
CA CYS A 460 2.12 5.93 -19.02
C CYS A 460 2.47 4.58 -18.34
N ASN A 461 3.09 4.61 -17.16
CA ASN A 461 3.32 3.50 -16.25
C ASN A 461 2.13 3.22 -15.32
N ALA A 462 0.92 3.72 -15.63
CA ALA A 462 -0.29 3.03 -15.20
C ALA A 462 -0.27 1.64 -15.83
N THR A 463 0.49 0.70 -15.24
CA THR A 463 0.40 -0.72 -15.57
C THR A 463 -1.02 -1.11 -15.25
N PRO A 464 -1.87 -1.42 -16.26
CA PRO A 464 -3.09 -2.12 -15.95
C PRO A 464 -2.61 -3.42 -15.31
N GLY A 465 -2.91 -3.65 -14.02
CA GLY A 465 -2.76 -4.98 -13.45
C GLY A 465 -3.35 -5.95 -14.47
N SER A 466 -2.52 -6.85 -15.00
CA SER A 466 -2.70 -7.55 -16.28
C SER A 466 -4.13 -8.01 -16.46
N ARG A 467 -4.94 -7.17 -17.11
CA ARG A 467 -6.36 -7.43 -17.26
C ARG A 467 -6.49 -8.61 -18.21
N ILE A 468 -7.11 -9.69 -17.75
CA ILE A 468 -7.49 -10.80 -18.61
C ILE A 468 -8.46 -10.24 -19.66
N SER A 469 -8.12 -10.41 -20.94
CA SER A 469 -8.93 -9.89 -22.04
C SER A 469 -10.37 -10.38 -21.92
N ALA A 470 -11.34 -9.50 -22.21
CA ALA A 470 -12.76 -9.87 -22.23
C ALA A 470 -13.06 -10.95 -23.30
N LEU A 471 -12.12 -11.18 -24.22
CA LEU A 471 -12.19 -12.19 -25.27
C LEU A 471 -11.42 -13.48 -24.91
N ALA A 472 -10.85 -13.58 -23.71
CA ALA A 472 -10.15 -14.77 -23.26
C ALA A 472 -11.13 -15.96 -23.09
N PRO A 473 -10.71 -17.20 -23.41
CA PRO A 473 -11.56 -18.38 -23.24
C PRO A 473 -11.89 -18.62 -21.75
N LYS A 474 -13.16 -18.93 -21.46
CA LYS A 474 -13.66 -19.19 -20.10
C LYS A 474 -13.07 -20.48 -19.50
N THR A 475 -12.77 -20.44 -18.20
CA THR A 475 -12.44 -21.61 -17.38
C THR A 475 -13.41 -21.91 -16.23
N ASP A 476 -14.58 -21.26 -16.15
CA ASP A 476 -15.52 -21.49 -15.04
C ASP A 476 -16.79 -22.23 -15.47
N GLN A 477 -16.98 -23.44 -14.94
CA GLN A 477 -18.28 -24.12 -14.86
C GLN A 477 -18.87 -23.89 -13.46
N PRO A 478 -20.15 -23.49 -13.33
CA PRO A 478 -20.81 -23.41 -12.03
C PRO A 478 -20.90 -24.80 -11.39
N ILE A 479 -20.52 -24.89 -10.12
CA ILE A 479 -20.55 -26.13 -9.34
C ILE A 479 -21.98 -26.34 -8.84
N ALA A 480 -22.64 -27.39 -9.33
CA ALA A 480 -23.97 -27.76 -8.84
C ALA A 480 -23.82 -28.49 -7.49
N LEU A 481 -24.34 -27.91 -6.41
CA LEU A 481 -24.41 -28.56 -5.11
C LEU A 481 -25.57 -29.59 -5.08
N PRO A 482 -25.37 -30.77 -4.46
CA PRO A 482 -26.39 -31.81 -4.41
C PRO A 482 -27.54 -31.44 -3.46
N SER A 483 -28.70 -32.06 -3.67
CA SER A 483 -29.92 -31.79 -2.87
C SER A 483 -29.75 -32.23 -1.40
N ALA A 484 -30.71 -31.86 -0.54
CA ALA A 484 -30.65 -32.13 0.90
C ALA A 484 -30.52 -33.62 1.27
N ASP A 485 -30.99 -34.52 0.41
CA ASP A 485 -31.07 -35.96 0.65
C ASP A 485 -29.91 -36.76 0.00
N GLU A 486 -28.97 -36.08 -0.67
CA GLU A 486 -27.86 -36.69 -1.38
C GLU A 486 -26.54 -36.59 -0.58
N PRO A 487 -25.72 -37.66 -0.54
CA PRO A 487 -24.47 -37.66 0.18
C PRO A 487 -23.46 -36.70 -0.47
N LEU A 488 -22.82 -35.86 0.36
CA LEU A 488 -21.71 -35.04 -0.08
C LEU A 488 -20.44 -35.89 -0.17
N GLY A 489 -19.53 -35.53 -1.06
CA GLY A 489 -18.26 -36.23 -1.27
C GLY A 489 -17.20 -35.18 -1.54
N PHE A 490 -15.98 -35.41 -1.06
CA PHE A 490 -14.95 -34.38 -1.13
C PHE A 490 -14.57 -34.09 -2.59
N ALA A 491 -14.25 -35.11 -3.38
CA ALA A 491 -13.82 -34.91 -4.76
C ALA A 491 -14.89 -34.27 -5.66
N SER A 492 -16.16 -34.63 -5.46
CA SER A 492 -17.27 -34.21 -6.32
C SER A 492 -17.91 -32.89 -5.89
N HIS A 493 -17.92 -32.57 -4.59
CA HIS A 493 -18.75 -31.49 -4.06
C HIS A 493 -17.98 -30.46 -3.22
N ILE A 494 -16.91 -30.84 -2.53
CA ILE A 494 -16.17 -29.92 -1.63
C ILE A 494 -14.94 -29.34 -2.30
N LYS A 495 -14.10 -30.19 -2.92
CA LYS A 495 -12.89 -29.77 -3.63
C LYS A 495 -13.16 -28.68 -4.68
N PRO A 496 -14.23 -28.75 -5.49
CA PRO A 496 -14.51 -27.70 -6.47
C PRO A 496 -14.80 -26.33 -5.84
N LEU A 497 -15.33 -26.28 -4.61
CA LEU A 497 -15.66 -25.02 -3.93
C LEU A 497 -14.40 -24.19 -3.60
N PHE A 498 -13.24 -24.83 -3.48
CA PHE A 498 -11.96 -24.16 -3.32
C PHE A 498 -11.37 -23.83 -4.70
N ARG A 499 -11.25 -22.52 -5.01
CA ARG A 499 -10.68 -22.05 -6.27
C ARG A 499 -9.18 -22.31 -6.31
N GLU A 500 -8.60 -22.29 -7.51
CA GLU A 500 -7.14 -22.45 -7.67
C GLU A 500 -6.37 -21.35 -6.91
N MET A 501 -6.90 -20.13 -6.89
CA MET A 501 -6.34 -19.02 -6.11
C MET A 501 -6.40 -19.30 -4.59
N ASP A 502 -7.53 -19.81 -4.09
CA ASP A 502 -7.68 -20.17 -2.67
C ASP A 502 -6.64 -21.22 -2.26
N ARG A 503 -6.47 -22.24 -3.11
CA ARG A 503 -5.44 -23.28 -2.93
C ARG A 503 -4.04 -22.67 -2.94
N LYS A 504 -3.70 -21.81 -3.90
CA LYS A 504 -2.37 -21.16 -3.95
C LYS A 504 -2.12 -20.35 -2.69
N SER A 505 -3.11 -19.57 -2.24
CA SER A 505 -3.06 -18.77 -1.02
C SER A 505 -2.94 -19.59 0.26
N MET A 506 -3.35 -20.87 0.26
CA MET A 506 -3.29 -21.75 1.44
C MET A 506 -2.23 -22.84 1.35
N SER A 507 -1.66 -23.09 0.17
CA SER A 507 -0.76 -24.21 -0.12
C SER A 507 0.52 -24.26 0.74
N PHE A 508 0.86 -23.14 1.37
CA PHE A 508 1.98 -23.06 2.33
C PHE A 508 1.61 -23.53 3.75
N VAL A 509 0.32 -23.64 4.07
CA VAL A 509 -0.22 -24.12 5.35
C VAL A 509 -0.71 -25.57 5.20
N PHE A 510 -1.57 -25.83 4.22
CA PHE A 510 -2.07 -27.15 3.83
C PHE A 510 -2.80 -27.07 2.47
N ASP A 511 -2.93 -28.19 1.76
CA ASP A 511 -3.54 -28.23 0.43
C ASP A 511 -5.07 -28.32 0.51
N LEU A 512 -5.77 -27.24 0.13
CA LEU A 512 -7.24 -27.21 0.05
C LEU A 512 -7.84 -28.19 -0.98
N TRP A 513 -7.02 -28.83 -1.82
CA TRP A 513 -7.43 -29.89 -2.73
C TRP A 513 -7.04 -31.30 -2.26
N SER A 514 -6.44 -31.42 -1.08
CA SER A 514 -6.17 -32.68 -0.38
C SER A 514 -7.32 -33.01 0.58
N HIS A 515 -7.89 -34.21 0.44
CA HIS A 515 -8.96 -34.68 1.32
C HIS A 515 -8.48 -34.79 2.77
N ASP A 516 -7.28 -35.32 2.96
CA ASP A 516 -6.68 -35.53 4.28
C ASP A 516 -6.47 -34.19 5.01
N ASP A 517 -5.91 -33.19 4.32
CA ASP A 517 -5.65 -31.87 4.88
C ASP A 517 -6.94 -31.13 5.23
N VAL A 518 -7.92 -31.12 4.32
CA VAL A 518 -9.19 -30.45 4.56
C VAL A 518 -9.98 -31.13 5.68
N THR A 519 -9.91 -32.46 5.79
CA THR A 519 -10.53 -33.21 6.89
C THR A 519 -9.85 -32.90 8.23
N GLN A 520 -8.51 -32.86 8.26
CA GLN A 520 -7.74 -32.54 9.46
C GLN A 520 -8.04 -31.13 9.99
N HIS A 521 -8.31 -30.18 9.09
CA HIS A 521 -8.53 -28.77 9.44
C HIS A 521 -10.00 -28.32 9.35
N ALA A 522 -10.94 -29.25 9.21
CA ALA A 522 -12.31 -28.96 8.80
C ALA A 522 -13.05 -27.95 9.72
N GLU A 523 -12.93 -28.11 11.05
CA GLU A 523 -13.56 -27.20 12.03
C GLU A 523 -12.95 -25.78 11.97
N ALA A 524 -11.64 -25.67 11.77
CA ALA A 524 -10.95 -24.38 11.66
C ALA A 524 -11.33 -23.66 10.35
N ILE A 525 -11.44 -24.41 9.25
CA ILE A 525 -11.91 -23.90 7.96
C ILE A 525 -13.37 -23.42 8.10
N LEU A 526 -14.26 -24.23 8.68
CA LEU A 526 -15.66 -23.85 8.87
C LEU A 526 -15.82 -22.58 9.72
N ALA A 527 -15.02 -22.41 10.78
CA ALA A 527 -15.02 -21.21 11.60
C ALA A 527 -14.66 -19.95 10.79
N ARG A 528 -13.62 -20.05 9.94
CA ARG A 528 -13.18 -18.95 9.06
C ARG A 528 -14.20 -18.62 7.97
N LEU A 529 -14.80 -19.64 7.36
CA LEU A 529 -15.86 -19.51 6.36
C LEU A 529 -17.10 -18.80 6.95
N ARG A 530 -17.53 -19.17 8.17
CA ARG A 530 -18.65 -18.51 8.87
C ARG A 530 -18.38 -17.05 9.23
N GLN A 531 -17.12 -16.73 9.53
CA GLN A 531 -16.69 -15.35 9.82
C GLN A 531 -16.57 -14.51 8.54
N GLY A 532 -16.71 -15.11 7.35
CA GLY A 532 -16.47 -14.43 6.08
C GLY A 532 -15.02 -13.99 5.88
N SER A 533 -14.11 -14.50 6.70
CA SER A 533 -12.67 -14.17 6.68
C SER A 533 -11.87 -15.04 5.71
N MET A 534 -12.55 -16.00 5.07
CA MET A 534 -12.00 -16.91 4.09
C MET A 534 -13.06 -17.19 3.01
N PRO A 535 -12.71 -17.11 1.72
CA PRO A 535 -11.44 -16.60 1.19
C PRO A 535 -11.26 -15.09 1.38
N CYS A 536 -10.01 -14.61 1.29
CA CYS A 536 -9.62 -13.23 1.64
C CYS A 536 -10.21 -12.14 0.73
N ASP A 537 -10.74 -12.54 -0.43
CA ASP A 537 -11.34 -11.71 -1.46
C ASP A 537 -12.88 -11.76 -1.45
N GLY A 538 -13.50 -12.45 -0.48
CA GLY A 538 -14.95 -12.43 -0.30
C GLY A 538 -15.50 -13.67 0.41
N ALA A 539 -16.54 -13.49 1.22
CA ALA A 539 -17.19 -14.59 1.92
C ALA A 539 -17.86 -15.59 0.97
N TRP A 540 -17.84 -16.88 1.33
CA TRP A 540 -18.63 -17.89 0.63
C TRP A 540 -20.13 -17.62 0.72
N PRO A 541 -20.90 -17.93 -0.33
CA PRO A 541 -22.35 -18.03 -0.26
C PRO A 541 -22.82 -18.97 0.86
N THR A 542 -23.93 -18.65 1.52
CA THR A 542 -24.44 -19.41 2.66
C THR A 542 -24.65 -20.90 2.36
N ASP A 543 -25.12 -21.22 1.15
CA ASP A 543 -25.33 -22.57 0.66
C ASP A 543 -24.03 -23.38 0.52
N HIS A 544 -22.91 -22.73 0.18
CA HIS A 544 -21.59 -23.37 0.16
C HIS A 544 -21.09 -23.65 1.58
N VAL A 545 -21.30 -22.71 2.51
CA VAL A 545 -20.95 -22.89 3.92
C VAL A 545 -21.78 -24.02 4.54
N ASP A 546 -23.08 -24.07 4.24
CA ASP A 546 -24.00 -25.12 4.69
C ASP A 546 -23.63 -26.49 4.13
N ALA A 547 -23.22 -26.56 2.84
CA ALA A 547 -22.72 -27.80 2.24
C ALA A 547 -21.43 -28.28 2.93
N PHE A 548 -20.47 -27.39 3.18
CA PHE A 548 -19.23 -27.75 3.89
C PHE A 548 -19.52 -28.23 5.31
N GLN A 549 -20.42 -27.54 6.04
CA GLN A 549 -20.86 -27.96 7.36
C GLN A 549 -21.55 -29.34 7.35
N ARG A 550 -22.39 -29.62 6.34
CA ARG A 550 -23.05 -30.92 6.20
C ARG A 550 -22.03 -32.02 5.93
N TRP A 551 -21.05 -31.78 5.06
CA TRP A 551 -19.97 -32.73 4.78
C TRP A 551 -19.14 -33.07 6.03
N ILE A 552 -18.87 -32.09 6.89
CA ILE A 552 -18.24 -32.33 8.20
C ILE A 552 -19.10 -33.23 9.08
N LYS A 553 -20.40 -32.91 9.18
CA LYS A 553 -21.37 -33.67 9.97
C LYS A 553 -21.51 -35.12 9.50
N ASP A 554 -21.39 -35.36 8.19
CA ASP A 554 -21.48 -36.68 7.56
C ASP A 554 -20.18 -37.49 7.70
N GLY A 555 -19.18 -36.98 8.41
CA GLY A 555 -17.92 -37.69 8.71
C GLY A 555 -16.84 -37.51 7.65
N CYS A 556 -16.87 -36.40 6.91
CA CYS A 556 -15.89 -36.04 5.88
C CYS A 556 -15.66 -37.13 4.80
N PRO A 557 -16.72 -37.63 4.13
CA PRO A 557 -16.58 -38.63 3.06
C PRO A 557 -15.72 -38.13 1.88
N ALA A 558 -14.84 -39.00 1.36
CA ALA A 558 -13.91 -38.67 0.27
C ALA A 558 -14.58 -38.37 -1.08
#